data_AF-A0A9D1C4G6-F1
#
_entry.id   AF-A0A9D1C4G6-F1
#
_cell.length_a   1.000
_cell.length_b   1.000
_cell.length_c   1.000
_cell.angle_alpha   90.00
_cell.angle_beta   90.00
_cell.angle_gamma   90.00
#
_symmetry.space_group_name_H-M   'P 1'
#
loop_
_entity.id
_entity.type
_entity.pdbx_description
1 polymer ?
#
loop_
_entity_poly.entity_id
_entity_poly.type
_entity_poly.pdbx_seq_one_letter_code
_entity_poly.pdbx_strand_id
1 'polypeptide(L)'
;MLDKKTGKGEANFEGSEKYVAYAPVNGPEGWVLAMVADKNEMMKSFREGITISIIVALVFIAVSIVFSVIFGTSVGNPIKEIAAVADKLAVGDIDVDVRVKSKDETGQLANSFRNLIASIREQVLAVERIADADLTVEVVPRSDRDLMGKKLVQLIQRLNDVMSNITIASEQVANGARQISDSSMALSQGATEQASSIEELSASIEEISSQTRRNAENAEEADKLAAAVRSNAEQCTAQMAEMLRAMEEINVSSSNISKIIKVIDDIAFQTNMLALNAAVEAARAGQHGKGFAVVAEEVKNLAARSANAAKETTEMIEGSIEKTEAGTVIAKNTSEALNKIVSQIEKVAELVNNISVASKEQDTGISQINQGIMQVSQVVQTNSATSEESAAASEELSGQAEMLRDMVNRFKLKENAGSRNKQNELNPEVIRMLENMSAKAQNGAVAAENARQMTEAPGARISLNDMDFGKY
;
A
#
# COMPACT_ATOMS: atom_id res chain seq x y z
N MET A 1 108.64 80.18 59.98
CA MET A 1 109.93 79.51 59.67
C MET A 1 111.00 79.97 60.68
N LEU A 2 110.71 79.92 61.99
CA LEU A 2 111.58 80.43 63.07
C LEU A 2 111.44 79.60 64.37
N ASP A 3 111.11 78.32 64.23
CA ASP A 3 111.11 77.34 65.32
C ASP A 3 111.82 76.11 64.74
N LYS A 4 113.03 75.79 65.21
CA LYS A 4 113.99 74.82 64.65
C LYS A 4 113.47 73.37 64.65
N LYS A 5 112.37 73.10 63.92
CA LYS A 5 111.67 71.82 63.81
C LYS A 5 111.55 71.42 62.35
N THR A 6 111.64 70.12 62.05
CA THR A 6 111.34 69.59 60.72
C THR A 6 109.87 69.80 60.41
N GLY A 7 109.57 70.46 59.29
CA GLY A 7 108.21 70.79 58.90
C GLY A 7 108.01 70.72 57.39
N LYS A 8 106.76 70.51 56.99
CA LYS A 8 106.29 70.63 55.62
C LYS A 8 105.17 71.67 55.58
N GLY A 9 105.13 72.49 54.54
CA GLY A 9 104.10 73.48 54.34
C GLY A 9 103.98 73.86 52.87
N GLU A 10 102.93 74.62 52.55
CA GLU A 10 102.80 75.28 51.26
C GLU A 10 103.18 76.74 51.45
N ALA A 11 104.06 77.26 50.60
CA ALA A 11 104.46 78.67 50.62
C ALA A 11 104.35 79.23 49.21
N ASN A 12 103.86 80.46 49.12
CA ASN A 12 103.79 81.18 47.86
C ASN A 12 105.05 82.05 47.75
N PHE A 13 105.92 81.72 46.79
CA PHE A 13 107.22 82.39 46.63
C PHE A 13 107.45 82.67 45.15
N GLU A 14 107.67 83.95 44.80
CA GLU A 14 107.81 84.43 43.42
C GLU A 14 106.63 84.10 42.49
N GLY A 15 105.40 84.11 43.02
CA GLY A 15 104.18 83.98 42.23
C GLY A 15 103.76 82.56 41.86
N SER A 16 104.48 81.52 42.32
CA SER A 16 104.04 80.14 42.23
C SER A 16 103.88 79.49 43.62
N GLU A 17 102.83 78.68 43.79
CA GLU A 17 102.70 77.84 44.98
C GLU A 17 103.80 76.78 44.96
N LYS A 18 104.56 76.69 46.04
CA LYS A 18 105.63 75.71 46.19
C LYS A 18 105.40 74.88 47.44
N TYR A 19 105.67 73.58 47.34
CA TYR A 19 105.80 72.71 48.49
C TYR A 19 107.17 72.97 49.12
N VAL A 20 107.18 73.42 50.37
CA VAL A 20 108.42 73.69 51.12
C VAL A 20 108.56 72.67 52.23
N ALA A 21 109.67 71.95 52.22
CA ALA A 21 110.11 71.12 53.33
C ALA A 21 111.39 71.72 53.90
N TYR A 22 111.42 71.94 55.22
CA TYR A 22 112.58 72.53 55.88
C TYR A 22 113.05 71.67 57.05
N ALA A 23 114.37 71.49 57.14
CA ALA A 23 115.03 70.74 58.21
C ALA A 23 116.34 71.42 58.64
N PRO A 24 116.67 71.43 59.94
CA PRO A 24 117.93 71.99 60.43
C PRO A 24 119.12 71.10 60.09
N VAL A 25 120.26 71.70 59.71
CA VAL A 25 121.52 70.97 59.46
C VAL A 25 122.46 71.18 60.66
N ASN A 26 122.98 70.09 61.23
CA ASN A 26 123.86 70.15 62.41
C ASN A 26 125.27 70.62 62.03
N GLY A 27 125.60 71.87 62.37
CA GLY A 27 126.92 72.50 62.27
C GLY A 27 126.95 73.79 63.10
N PRO A 28 128.14 74.39 63.38
CA PRO A 28 128.29 75.47 64.37
C PRO A 28 127.50 76.75 64.07
N GLU A 29 127.01 76.93 62.83
CA GLU A 29 126.41 78.17 62.33
C GLU A 29 124.87 78.14 62.15
N GLY A 30 124.18 77.05 62.50
CA GLY A 30 122.71 77.05 62.62
C GLY A 30 121.91 77.22 61.31
N TRP A 31 122.39 76.66 60.20
CA TRP A 31 121.73 76.73 58.88
C TRP A 31 120.47 75.84 58.81
N VAL A 32 119.42 76.30 58.12
CA VAL A 32 118.20 75.53 57.83
C VAL A 32 118.15 75.25 56.33
N LEU A 33 118.15 73.97 55.95
CA LEU A 33 117.99 73.56 54.57
C LEU A 33 116.49 73.57 54.24
N ALA A 34 116.08 74.45 53.33
CA ALA A 34 114.73 74.47 52.78
C ALA A 34 114.77 73.92 51.35
N MET A 35 114.14 72.76 51.14
CA MET A 35 113.89 72.23 49.81
C MET A 35 112.54 72.73 49.34
N VAL A 36 112.54 73.37 48.18
CA VAL A 36 111.37 74.00 47.60
C VAL A 36 111.09 73.29 46.28
N ALA A 37 109.92 72.65 46.16
CA ALA A 37 109.46 72.03 44.93
C ALA A 37 108.26 72.81 44.40
N ASP A 38 108.28 73.19 43.13
CA ASP A 38 107.15 73.90 42.52
C ASP A 38 105.93 72.96 42.46
N LYS A 39 104.80 73.38 43.04
CA LYS A 39 103.58 72.56 43.10
C LYS A 39 103.01 72.31 41.71
N ASN A 40 103.15 73.25 40.78
CA ASN A 40 102.70 73.04 39.40
C ASN A 40 103.62 72.07 38.66
N GLU A 41 104.93 72.12 38.89
CA GLU A 41 105.89 71.20 38.27
C GLU A 41 105.74 69.77 38.83
N MET A 42 105.62 69.63 40.16
CA MET A 42 105.41 68.34 40.82
C MET A 42 104.05 67.70 40.50
N MET A 43 102.99 68.51 40.36
CA MET A 43 101.65 68.02 40.03
C MET A 43 101.37 67.92 38.52
N LYS A 44 102.31 68.34 37.65
CA LYS A 44 102.12 68.32 36.20
C LYS A 44 101.82 66.92 35.67
N SER A 45 102.66 65.94 36.02
CA SER A 45 102.46 64.54 35.63
C SER A 45 101.17 63.94 36.19
N PHE A 46 100.72 64.40 37.36
CA PHE A 46 99.45 63.95 37.96
C PHE A 46 98.23 64.54 37.25
N ARG A 47 98.25 65.83 36.87
CA ARG A 47 97.18 66.48 36.08
C ARG A 47 97.10 65.93 34.65
N GLU A 48 98.24 65.68 34.00
CA GLU A 48 98.29 65.03 32.68
C GLU A 48 97.68 63.62 32.74
N GLY A 49 97.98 62.84 33.79
CA GLY A 49 97.38 61.52 34.02
C GLY A 49 95.86 61.57 34.20
N ILE A 50 95.33 62.46 35.05
CA ILE A 50 93.89 62.63 35.26
C ILE A 50 93.19 63.04 33.95
N THR A 51 93.79 63.95 33.19
CA THR A 51 93.21 64.45 31.93
C THR A 51 93.11 63.33 30.90
N ILE A 52 94.15 62.50 30.76
CA ILE A 52 94.13 61.32 29.87
C ILE A 52 93.08 60.30 30.33
N SER A 53 92.95 60.03 31.63
CA SER A 53 91.92 59.11 32.14
C SER A 53 90.49 59.61 31.87
N ILE A 54 90.23 60.91 32.01
CA ILE A 54 88.92 61.51 31.69
C ILE A 54 88.62 61.39 30.19
N ILE A 55 89.61 61.66 29.33
CA ILE A 55 89.44 61.52 27.87
C ILE A 55 89.13 60.07 27.50
N VAL A 56 89.86 59.10 28.04
CA VAL A 56 89.62 57.68 27.77
C VAL A 56 88.23 57.25 28.27
N ALA A 57 87.81 57.68 29.45
CA ALA A 57 86.47 57.40 29.97
C ALA A 57 85.38 58.00 29.07
N LEU A 58 85.57 59.23 28.59
CA LEU A 58 84.64 59.88 27.66
C LEU A 58 84.58 59.15 26.30
N VAL A 59 85.71 58.66 25.80
CA VAL A 59 85.76 57.85 24.56
C VAL A 59 85.03 56.52 24.75
N PHE A 60 85.23 55.82 25.88
CA PHE A 60 84.48 54.59 26.16
C PHE A 60 82.98 54.84 26.26
N ILE A 61 82.55 55.90 26.94
CA ILE A 61 81.14 56.29 27.01
C ILE A 61 80.60 56.58 25.60
N ALA A 62 81.33 57.32 24.78
CA ALA A 62 80.93 57.62 23.40
C ALA A 62 80.80 56.34 22.55
N VAL A 63 81.78 55.43 22.62
CA VAL A 63 81.75 54.14 21.91
C VAL A 63 80.59 53.26 22.40
N SER A 64 80.33 53.20 23.69
CA SER A 64 79.20 52.47 24.26
C SER A 64 77.85 53.03 23.79
N ILE A 65 77.71 54.36 23.67
CA ILE A 65 76.51 55.00 23.12
C ILE A 65 76.33 54.61 21.65
N VAL A 66 77.39 54.66 20.84
CA VAL A 66 77.35 54.27 19.42
C VAL A 66 76.98 52.79 19.27
N PHE A 67 77.61 51.89 20.03
CA PHE A 67 77.25 50.47 20.03
C PHE A 67 75.80 50.23 20.48
N SER A 68 75.32 50.96 21.49
CA SER A 68 73.93 50.86 21.96
C SER A 68 72.93 51.27 20.88
N VAL A 69 73.23 52.34 20.12
CA VAL A 69 72.39 52.79 19.01
C VAL A 69 72.43 51.79 17.85
N ILE A 70 73.60 51.28 17.48
CA ILE A 70 73.74 50.26 16.42
C ILE A 70 73.01 48.97 16.82
N PHE A 71 73.17 48.47 18.04
CA PHE A 71 72.51 47.25 18.49
C PHE A 71 70.98 47.44 18.61
N GLY A 72 70.53 48.60 19.11
CA GLY A 72 69.12 48.96 19.17
C GLY A 72 68.46 49.04 17.79
N THR A 73 69.16 49.58 16.80
CA THR A 73 68.65 49.68 15.42
C THR A 73 68.78 48.39 14.62
N SER A 74 69.82 47.59 14.85
CA SER A 74 70.09 46.36 14.10
C SER A 74 69.33 45.13 14.61
N VAL A 75 69.00 45.09 15.91
CA VAL A 75 68.31 43.95 16.55
C VAL A 75 66.96 44.38 17.12
N GLY A 76 66.93 45.48 17.87
CA GLY A 76 65.73 45.95 18.55
C GLY A 76 64.59 46.33 17.62
N ASN A 77 64.87 47.10 16.56
CA ASN A 77 63.85 47.54 15.60
C ASN A 77 63.23 46.36 14.81
N PRO A 78 64.01 45.45 14.19
CA PRO A 78 63.46 44.26 13.53
C PRO A 78 62.61 43.36 14.44
N ILE A 79 63.04 43.13 15.68
CA ILE A 79 62.29 42.32 16.65
C ILE A 79 60.97 43.03 17.02
N LYS A 80 61.00 44.34 17.22
CA LYS A 80 59.79 45.13 17.51
C LYS A 80 58.78 45.09 16.36
N GLU A 81 59.25 45.10 15.11
CA GLU A 81 58.39 44.96 13.92
C GLU A 81 57.75 43.56 13.85
N ILE A 82 58.54 42.50 14.06
CA ILE A 82 58.02 41.12 14.08
C ILE A 82 57.04 40.93 15.25
N ALA A 83 57.31 41.51 16.42
CA ALA A 83 56.39 41.50 17.55
C ALA A 83 55.07 42.20 17.22
N ALA A 84 55.13 43.37 16.56
CA ALA A 84 53.91 44.06 16.12
C ALA A 84 53.13 43.25 15.07
N VAL A 85 53.81 42.53 14.17
CA VAL A 85 53.17 41.60 13.24
C VAL A 85 52.54 40.42 13.97
N ALA A 86 53.20 39.88 15.01
CA ALA A 86 52.65 38.82 15.85
C ALA A 86 51.41 39.28 16.61
N ASP A 87 51.39 40.51 17.15
CA ASP A 87 50.23 41.10 17.82
C ASP A 87 49.05 41.25 16.86
N LYS A 88 49.31 41.71 15.62
CA LYS A 88 48.28 41.80 14.56
C LYS A 88 47.75 40.41 14.19
N LEU A 89 48.64 39.44 14.02
CA LEU A 89 48.24 38.08 13.69
C LEU A 89 47.45 37.42 14.83
N ALA A 90 47.78 37.73 16.09
CA ALA A 90 47.07 37.23 17.26
C ALA A 90 45.61 37.70 17.34
N VAL A 91 45.29 38.86 16.75
CA VAL A 91 43.92 39.36 16.62
C VAL A 91 43.24 38.94 15.30
N GLY A 92 43.91 38.13 14.47
CA GLY A 92 43.37 37.62 13.21
C GLY A 92 43.63 38.51 11.99
N ASP A 93 44.42 39.57 12.11
CA ASP A 93 44.83 40.39 10.97
C ASP A 93 45.99 39.70 10.22
N ILE A 94 45.65 39.12 9.07
CA ILE A 94 46.57 38.37 8.22
C ILE A 94 47.09 39.21 7.04
N ASP A 95 46.62 40.44 6.84
CA ASP A 95 47.07 41.33 5.75
C ASP A 95 48.28 42.17 6.19
N VAL A 96 49.29 41.46 6.71
CA VAL A 96 50.52 42.04 7.24
C VAL A 96 51.73 41.63 6.42
N ASP A 97 52.60 42.60 6.12
CA ASP A 97 53.83 42.40 5.35
C ASP A 97 55.05 42.52 6.26
N VAL A 98 55.90 41.49 6.27
CA VAL A 98 57.12 41.45 7.10
C VAL A 98 58.28 41.99 6.27
N ARG A 99 58.61 43.27 6.46
CA ARG A 99 59.59 44.00 5.63
C ARG A 99 61.04 43.87 6.09
N VAL A 100 61.28 43.19 7.20
CA VAL A 100 62.62 42.90 7.73
C VAL A 100 63.44 42.11 6.71
N LYS A 101 64.51 42.74 6.20
CA LYS A 101 65.51 42.15 5.29
C LYS A 101 66.88 42.16 5.97
N SER A 102 67.09 41.23 6.90
CA SER A 102 68.40 40.96 7.49
C SER A 102 68.92 39.57 7.09
N LYS A 103 70.23 39.36 7.17
CA LYS A 103 70.87 38.04 6.95
C LYS A 103 71.20 37.31 8.25
N ASP A 104 70.89 37.93 9.40
CA ASP A 104 71.08 37.38 10.74
C ASP A 104 69.84 36.57 11.20
N GLU A 105 69.82 36.21 12.49
CA GLU A 105 68.73 35.50 13.14
C GLU A 105 67.40 36.27 13.08
N THR A 106 67.41 37.60 13.04
CA THR A 106 66.18 38.43 12.88
C THR A 106 65.60 38.27 11.47
N GLY A 107 66.45 38.09 10.47
CA GLY A 107 66.05 37.75 9.10
C GLY A 107 65.47 36.34 8.97
N GLN A 108 66.05 35.37 9.66
CA GLN A 108 65.51 34.01 9.73
C GLN A 108 64.15 33.98 10.44
N LEU A 109 64.02 34.71 11.55
CA LEU A 109 62.76 34.87 12.27
C LEU A 109 61.68 35.51 11.38
N ALA A 110 62.04 36.58 10.66
CA ALA A 110 61.15 37.22 9.68
C ALA A 110 60.68 36.25 8.60
N ASN A 111 61.57 35.39 8.09
CA ASN A 111 61.21 34.39 7.07
C ASN A 111 60.28 33.29 7.61
N SER A 112 60.53 32.81 8.83
CA SER A 112 59.64 31.86 9.52
C SER A 112 58.24 32.45 9.72
N PHE A 113 58.15 33.72 10.12
CA PHE A 113 56.87 34.44 10.22
C PHE A 113 56.19 34.61 8.85
N ARG A 114 56.93 34.92 7.78
CA ARG A 114 56.35 34.98 6.41
C ARG A 114 55.73 33.64 5.99
N ASN A 115 56.41 32.53 6.25
CA ASN A 115 55.90 31.19 5.95
C ASN A 115 54.64 30.85 6.78
N LEU A 116 54.62 31.27 8.04
CA LEU A 116 53.47 31.12 8.94
C LEU A 116 52.28 31.95 8.44
N ILE A 117 52.48 33.23 8.12
CA ILE A 117 51.43 34.11 7.56
C ILE A 117 50.89 33.55 6.24
N ALA A 118 51.77 33.10 5.34
CA ALA A 118 51.36 32.47 4.10
C ALA A 118 50.55 31.18 4.33
N SER A 119 50.86 30.42 5.39
CA SER A 119 50.07 29.24 5.79
C SER A 119 48.67 29.61 6.23
N ILE A 120 48.56 30.63 7.08
CA ILE A 120 47.27 31.07 7.60
C ILE A 120 46.44 31.69 6.47
N ARG A 121 47.04 32.48 5.57
CA ARG A 121 46.34 33.04 4.40
C ARG A 121 45.75 31.96 3.50
N GLU A 122 46.50 30.89 3.20
CA GLU A 122 46.00 29.79 2.38
C GLU A 122 44.83 29.06 3.07
N GLN A 123 44.92 28.84 4.38
CA GLN A 123 43.84 28.25 5.16
C GLN A 123 42.60 29.16 5.22
N VAL A 124 42.78 30.47 5.40
CA VAL A 124 41.68 31.44 5.38
C VAL A 124 41.01 31.49 4.02
N LEU A 125 41.78 31.49 2.92
CA LEU A 125 41.22 31.44 1.56
C LEU A 125 40.41 30.16 1.32
N ALA A 126 40.86 29.02 1.86
CA ALA A 126 40.09 27.78 1.78
C ALA A 126 38.78 27.88 2.58
N VAL A 127 38.79 28.48 3.77
CA VAL A 127 37.60 28.71 4.58
C VAL A 127 36.65 29.71 3.93
N GLU A 128 37.17 30.76 3.29
CA GLU A 128 36.39 31.74 2.52
C GLU A 128 35.65 31.06 1.37
N ARG A 129 36.34 30.20 0.61
CA ARG A 129 35.69 29.39 -0.44
C ARG A 129 34.62 28.45 0.12
N ILE A 130 34.86 27.81 1.27
CA ILE A 130 33.84 26.99 1.95
C ILE A 130 32.63 27.83 2.36
N ALA A 131 32.85 29.05 2.86
CA ALA A 131 31.79 29.99 3.24
C ALA A 131 30.98 30.46 2.03
N ASP A 132 31.62 30.62 0.87
CA ASP A 132 30.99 30.89 -0.43
C ASP A 132 30.35 29.64 -1.07
N ALA A 133 30.16 28.57 -0.29
CA ALA A 133 29.58 27.31 -0.71
C ALA A 133 30.38 26.56 -1.80
N ASP A 134 31.66 26.92 -2.00
CA ASP A 134 32.56 26.23 -2.91
C ASP A 134 33.34 25.11 -2.19
N LEU A 135 32.77 23.90 -2.23
CA LEU A 135 33.37 22.70 -1.64
C LEU A 135 34.30 21.96 -2.60
N THR A 136 34.64 22.56 -3.76
CA THR A 136 35.63 22.02 -4.70
C THR A 136 37.07 22.40 -4.33
N VAL A 137 37.24 23.26 -3.33
CA VAL A 137 38.56 23.70 -2.86
C VAL A 137 39.42 22.52 -2.38
N GLU A 138 40.68 22.49 -2.81
CA GLU A 138 41.65 21.50 -2.37
C GLU A 138 42.60 22.13 -1.35
N VAL A 139 42.63 21.56 -0.15
CA VAL A 139 43.58 21.92 0.90
C VAL A 139 44.65 20.84 0.96
N VAL A 140 45.91 21.21 0.74
CA VAL A 140 47.05 20.27 0.80
C VAL A 140 47.71 20.42 2.17
N PRO A 141 47.68 19.39 3.05
CA PRO A 141 48.37 19.45 4.33
C PRO A 141 49.88 19.63 4.14
N ARG A 142 50.46 20.61 4.82
CA ARG A 142 51.87 20.98 4.62
C ARG A 142 52.87 20.05 5.34
N SER A 143 52.39 19.28 6.30
CA SER A 143 53.18 18.27 7.00
C SER A 143 52.28 17.21 7.64
N ASP A 144 52.87 16.10 8.08
CA ASP A 144 52.15 15.07 8.85
C ASP A 144 51.58 15.58 10.18
N ARG A 145 52.09 16.70 10.69
CA ARG A 145 51.62 17.35 11.92
C ARG A 145 50.74 18.57 11.67
N ASP A 146 50.39 18.86 10.41
CA ASP A 146 49.45 19.92 10.05
C ASP A 146 48.03 19.50 10.39
N LEU A 147 47.68 19.62 11.68
CA LEU A 147 46.37 19.24 12.19
C LEU A 147 45.26 20.10 11.56
N MET A 148 45.51 21.39 11.34
CA MET A 148 44.53 22.30 10.76
C MET A 148 44.24 21.92 9.31
N GLY A 149 45.27 21.73 8.47
CA GLY A 149 45.10 21.28 7.09
C GLY A 149 44.37 19.94 7.00
N LYS A 150 44.74 18.97 7.84
CA LYS A 150 44.04 17.66 7.91
C LYS A 150 42.57 17.80 8.32
N LYS A 151 42.24 18.69 9.26
CA LYS A 151 40.86 18.90 9.71
C LYS A 151 40.02 19.66 8.70
N LEU A 152 40.59 20.62 7.97
CA LEU A 152 39.94 21.29 6.85
C LEU A 152 39.62 20.31 5.71
N VAL A 153 40.56 19.43 5.36
CA VAL A 153 40.30 18.35 4.37
C VAL A 153 39.14 17.46 4.84
N GLN A 154 39.16 17.00 6.10
CA GLN A 154 38.08 16.19 6.66
C GLN A 154 36.73 16.93 6.66
N LEU A 155 36.72 18.24 6.93
CA LEU A 155 35.52 19.07 6.90
C LEU A 155 34.95 19.15 5.48
N ILE A 156 35.78 19.48 4.48
CA ILE A 156 35.37 19.56 3.07
C ILE A 156 34.83 18.22 2.58
N GLN A 157 35.51 17.12 2.91
CA GLN A 157 35.05 15.77 2.55
C GLN A 157 33.69 15.46 3.19
N ARG A 158 33.52 15.67 4.49
CA ARG A 158 32.25 15.40 5.17
C ARG A 158 31.11 16.28 4.67
N LEU A 159 31.38 17.55 4.36
CA LEU A 159 30.36 18.44 3.78
C LEU A 159 29.97 18.00 2.37
N ASN A 160 30.93 17.62 1.52
CA ASN A 160 30.63 17.04 0.20
C ASN A 160 29.79 15.77 0.33
N ASP A 161 30.16 14.85 1.23
CA ASP A 161 29.43 13.59 1.44
C ASP A 161 28.00 13.84 1.91
N VAL A 162 27.80 14.73 2.90
CA VAL A 162 26.47 15.08 3.40
C VAL A 162 25.62 15.71 2.31
N MET A 163 26.15 16.69 1.57
CA MET A 163 25.41 17.35 0.49
C MET A 163 25.10 16.39 -0.65
N SER A 164 26.03 15.51 -1.04
CA SER A 164 25.81 14.46 -2.03
C SER A 164 24.71 13.50 -1.58
N ASN A 165 24.69 13.10 -0.30
CA ASN A 165 23.66 12.23 0.24
C ASN A 165 22.30 12.91 0.28
N ILE A 166 22.24 14.22 0.58
CA ILE A 166 20.98 14.99 0.53
C ILE A 166 20.46 15.07 -0.90
N THR A 167 21.31 15.28 -1.90
CA THR A 167 20.92 15.27 -3.32
C THR A 167 20.30 13.94 -3.72
N ILE A 168 20.95 12.82 -3.37
CA ILE A 168 20.45 11.47 -3.66
C ILE A 168 19.12 11.21 -2.94
N ALA A 169 19.03 11.54 -1.64
CA ALA A 169 17.82 11.35 -0.87
C ALA A 169 16.65 12.20 -1.43
N SER A 170 16.91 13.44 -1.84
CA SER A 170 15.91 14.31 -2.45
C SER A 170 15.43 13.76 -3.80
N GLU A 171 16.33 13.25 -4.63
CA GLU A 171 15.96 12.59 -5.88
C GLU A 171 15.10 11.33 -5.64
N GLN A 172 15.44 10.54 -4.62
CA GLN A 172 14.63 9.38 -4.22
C GLN A 172 13.24 9.78 -3.72
N VAL A 173 13.13 10.84 -2.91
CA VAL A 173 11.83 11.38 -2.46
C VAL A 173 11.02 11.88 -3.64
N ALA A 174 11.62 12.63 -4.57
CA ALA A 174 10.91 13.12 -5.77
C ALA A 174 10.40 11.98 -6.66
N ASN A 175 11.21 10.93 -6.87
CA ASN A 175 10.81 9.76 -7.64
C ASN A 175 9.73 8.95 -6.92
N GLY A 176 9.87 8.73 -5.60
CA GLY A 176 8.86 8.05 -4.80
C GLY A 176 7.53 8.80 -4.77
N ALA A 177 7.57 10.12 -4.66
CA ALA A 177 6.37 10.97 -4.72
C ALA A 177 5.67 10.87 -6.07
N ARG A 178 6.40 10.93 -7.20
CA ARG A 178 5.81 10.71 -8.54
C ARG A 178 5.13 9.34 -8.65
N GLN A 179 5.79 8.30 -8.17
CA GLN A 179 5.21 6.94 -8.19
C GLN A 179 3.92 6.85 -7.35
N ILE A 180 3.89 7.48 -6.17
CA ILE A 180 2.67 7.54 -5.34
C ILE A 180 1.58 8.33 -6.06
N SER A 181 1.91 9.46 -6.69
CA SER A 181 0.95 10.26 -7.48
C SER A 181 0.34 9.44 -8.62
N ASP A 182 1.16 8.78 -9.44
CA ASP A 182 0.69 7.93 -10.54
C ASP A 182 -0.21 6.79 -10.04
N SER A 183 0.18 6.15 -8.93
CA SER A 183 -0.60 5.08 -8.30
C SER A 183 -1.92 5.60 -7.75
N SER A 184 -1.94 6.81 -7.20
CA SER A 184 -3.13 7.45 -6.66
C SER A 184 -4.10 7.84 -7.78
N MET A 185 -3.61 8.35 -8.91
CA MET A 185 -4.44 8.60 -10.09
C MET A 185 -5.06 7.31 -10.63
N ALA A 186 -4.29 6.23 -10.73
CA ALA A 186 -4.81 4.93 -11.14
C ALA A 186 -5.86 4.39 -10.15
N LEU A 187 -5.65 4.56 -8.84
CA LEU A 187 -6.61 4.18 -7.81
C LEU A 187 -7.89 5.01 -7.88
N SER A 188 -7.80 6.32 -8.13
CA SER A 188 -8.95 7.20 -8.32
C SER A 188 -9.78 6.82 -9.55
N GLN A 189 -9.11 6.47 -10.65
CA GLN A 189 -9.77 5.97 -11.86
C GLN A 189 -10.47 4.63 -11.57
N GLY A 190 -9.78 3.70 -10.93
CA GLY A 190 -10.37 2.41 -10.52
C GLY A 190 -11.54 2.56 -9.57
N ALA A 191 -11.49 3.52 -8.63
CA ALA A 191 -12.60 3.84 -7.74
C ALA A 191 -13.81 4.38 -8.52
N THR A 192 -13.59 5.21 -9.55
CA THR A 192 -14.66 5.71 -10.42
C THR A 192 -15.32 4.59 -11.22
N GLU A 193 -14.52 3.67 -11.77
CA GLU A 193 -15.04 2.48 -12.47
C GLU A 193 -15.83 1.56 -11.52
N GLN A 194 -15.31 1.35 -10.31
CA GLN A 194 -16.01 0.59 -9.27
C GLN A 194 -17.35 1.23 -8.87
N ALA A 195 -17.40 2.56 -8.78
CA ALA A 195 -18.64 3.28 -8.49
C ALA A 195 -19.71 3.00 -9.57
N SER A 196 -19.33 3.02 -10.85
CA SER A 196 -20.23 2.65 -11.95
C SER A 196 -20.71 1.20 -11.86
N SER A 197 -19.81 0.25 -11.54
CA SER A 197 -20.22 -1.15 -11.34
C SER A 197 -21.16 -1.33 -10.15
N ILE A 198 -20.99 -0.54 -9.09
CA ILE A 198 -21.86 -0.54 -7.92
C ILE A 198 -23.25 -0.01 -8.25
N GLU A 199 -23.37 1.02 -9.09
CA GLU A 199 -24.66 1.51 -9.57
C GLU A 199 -25.41 0.43 -10.37
N GLU A 200 -24.72 -0.25 -11.29
CA GLU A 200 -25.31 -1.34 -12.09
C GLU A 200 -25.72 -2.55 -11.24
N LEU A 201 -24.88 -2.93 -10.27
CA LEU A 201 -25.21 -3.96 -9.29
C LEU A 201 -26.42 -3.57 -8.43
N SER A 202 -26.51 -2.31 -8.00
CA SER A 202 -27.64 -1.82 -7.21
C SER A 202 -28.94 -1.91 -8.00
N ALA A 203 -28.92 -1.49 -9.28
CA ALA A 203 -30.07 -1.61 -10.17
C ALA A 203 -30.49 -3.07 -10.37
N SER A 204 -29.51 -3.97 -10.58
CA SER A 204 -29.76 -5.41 -10.74
C SER A 204 -30.38 -6.03 -9.48
N ILE A 205 -29.90 -5.62 -8.30
CA ILE A 205 -30.42 -6.09 -7.02
C ILE A 205 -31.84 -5.58 -6.74
N GLU A 206 -32.15 -4.35 -7.13
CA GLU A 206 -33.51 -3.80 -7.04
C GLU A 206 -34.48 -4.59 -7.94
N GLU A 207 -34.07 -4.92 -9.17
CA GLU A 207 -34.85 -5.77 -10.08
C GLU A 207 -35.06 -7.17 -9.51
N ILE A 208 -34.00 -7.81 -8.99
CA ILE A 208 -34.09 -9.12 -8.33
C ILE A 208 -35.03 -9.05 -7.12
N SER A 209 -34.94 -8.02 -6.29
CA SER A 209 -35.84 -7.81 -5.14
C SER A 209 -37.31 -7.75 -5.58
N SER A 210 -37.60 -6.96 -6.63
CA SER A 210 -38.93 -6.88 -7.22
C SER A 210 -39.42 -8.23 -7.74
N GLN A 211 -38.57 -8.99 -8.43
CA GLN A 211 -38.92 -10.31 -8.95
C GLN A 211 -39.15 -11.34 -7.81
N THR A 212 -38.32 -11.32 -6.77
CA THR A 212 -38.48 -12.18 -5.59
C THR A 212 -39.78 -11.89 -4.87
N ARG A 213 -40.15 -10.61 -4.72
CA ARG A 213 -41.43 -10.22 -4.12
C ARG A 213 -42.63 -10.69 -4.95
N ARG A 214 -42.57 -10.52 -6.28
CA ARG A 214 -43.60 -11.07 -7.19
C ARG A 214 -43.70 -12.59 -7.13
N ASN A 215 -42.58 -13.30 -6.97
CA ASN A 215 -42.58 -14.75 -6.82
C ASN A 215 -43.30 -15.18 -5.53
N ALA A 216 -43.07 -14.47 -4.41
CA ALA A 216 -43.77 -14.72 -3.16
C ALA A 216 -45.28 -14.47 -3.29
N GLU A 217 -45.67 -13.37 -3.93
CA GLU A 217 -47.09 -13.02 -4.19
C GLU A 217 -47.76 -14.08 -5.09
N ASN A 218 -47.11 -14.47 -6.18
CA ASN A 218 -47.60 -15.53 -7.08
C ASN A 218 -47.71 -16.89 -6.38
N ALA A 219 -46.78 -17.22 -5.49
CA ALA A 219 -46.86 -18.43 -4.69
C ALA A 219 -48.06 -18.39 -3.73
N GLU A 220 -48.32 -17.26 -3.08
CA GLU A 220 -49.49 -17.10 -2.21
C GLU A 220 -50.81 -17.24 -3.00
N GLU A 221 -50.88 -16.69 -4.21
CA GLU A 221 -52.05 -16.85 -5.09
C GLU A 221 -52.23 -18.31 -5.56
N ALA A 222 -51.14 -18.97 -5.95
CA ALA A 222 -51.15 -20.37 -6.33
C ALA A 222 -51.59 -21.29 -5.18
N ASP A 223 -51.22 -20.99 -3.93
CA ASP A 223 -51.65 -21.74 -2.75
C ASP A 223 -53.16 -21.62 -2.53
N LYS A 224 -53.71 -20.40 -2.65
CA LYS A 224 -55.17 -20.16 -2.58
C LYS A 224 -55.93 -20.94 -3.66
N LEU A 225 -55.41 -20.94 -4.89
CA LEU A 225 -56.00 -21.70 -6.00
C LEU A 225 -55.92 -23.21 -5.76
N ALA A 226 -54.78 -23.72 -5.29
CA ALA A 226 -54.60 -25.13 -4.96
C ALA A 226 -55.59 -25.58 -3.87
N ALA A 227 -55.77 -24.75 -2.83
CA ALA A 227 -56.75 -25.01 -1.76
C ALA A 227 -58.20 -25.06 -2.30
N ALA A 228 -58.57 -24.14 -3.20
CA ALA A 228 -59.89 -24.14 -3.84
C ALA A 228 -60.11 -25.39 -4.71
N VAL A 229 -59.11 -25.79 -5.51
CA VAL A 229 -59.16 -27.01 -6.32
C VAL A 229 -59.26 -28.25 -5.44
N ARG A 230 -58.53 -28.30 -4.31
CA ARG A 230 -58.63 -29.40 -3.33
C ARG A 230 -60.05 -29.57 -2.84
N SER A 231 -60.66 -28.47 -2.38
CA SER A 231 -62.02 -28.47 -1.84
C SER A 231 -63.05 -28.94 -2.88
N ASN A 232 -62.93 -28.47 -4.13
CA ASN A 232 -63.79 -28.93 -5.21
C ASN A 232 -63.63 -30.43 -5.51
N ALA A 233 -62.38 -30.94 -5.51
CA ALA A 233 -62.10 -32.35 -5.74
C ALA A 233 -62.62 -33.25 -4.60
N GLU A 234 -62.50 -32.81 -3.34
CA GLU A 234 -63.11 -33.46 -2.18
C GLU A 234 -64.64 -33.52 -2.31
N GLN A 235 -65.28 -32.43 -2.73
CA GLN A 235 -66.72 -32.39 -2.96
C GLN A 235 -67.17 -33.34 -4.08
N CYS A 236 -66.45 -33.37 -5.21
CA CYS A 236 -66.69 -34.32 -6.29
C CYS A 236 -66.53 -35.78 -5.82
N THR A 237 -65.54 -36.05 -4.96
CA THR A 237 -65.31 -37.40 -4.40
C THR A 237 -66.49 -37.82 -3.52
N ALA A 238 -67.03 -36.91 -2.70
CA ALA A 238 -68.25 -37.17 -1.92
C ALA A 238 -69.48 -37.46 -2.81
N GLN A 239 -69.68 -36.67 -3.88
CA GLN A 239 -70.77 -36.90 -4.84
C GLN A 239 -70.63 -38.23 -5.59
N MET A 240 -69.40 -38.65 -5.91
CA MET A 240 -69.16 -39.98 -6.51
C MET A 240 -69.49 -41.11 -5.54
N ALA A 241 -69.25 -40.93 -4.24
CA ALA A 241 -69.67 -41.91 -3.23
C ALA A 241 -71.20 -42.04 -3.18
N GLU A 242 -71.93 -40.93 -3.27
CA GLU A 242 -73.40 -40.96 -3.38
C GLU A 242 -73.88 -41.63 -4.68
N MET A 243 -73.23 -41.35 -5.81
CA MET A 243 -73.55 -41.98 -7.10
C MET A 243 -73.34 -43.50 -7.06
N LEU A 244 -72.24 -43.97 -6.47
CA LEU A 244 -71.97 -45.40 -6.29
C LEU A 244 -73.04 -46.07 -5.42
N ARG A 245 -73.49 -45.38 -4.36
CA ARG A 245 -74.60 -45.85 -3.52
C ARG A 245 -75.91 -45.96 -4.31
N ALA A 246 -76.22 -44.98 -5.15
CA ALA A 246 -77.41 -45.00 -6.01
C ALA A 246 -77.36 -46.13 -7.06
N MET A 247 -76.19 -46.39 -7.66
CA MET A 247 -76.01 -47.50 -8.61
C MET A 247 -76.20 -48.87 -7.94
N GLU A 248 -75.71 -49.02 -6.71
CA GLU A 248 -75.94 -50.23 -5.90
C GLU A 248 -77.43 -50.42 -5.61
N GLU A 249 -78.13 -49.35 -5.20
CA GLU A 249 -79.59 -49.40 -4.99
C GLU A 249 -80.36 -49.77 -6.28
N ILE A 250 -79.93 -49.27 -7.44
CA ILE A 250 -80.49 -49.64 -8.76
C ILE A 250 -80.24 -51.12 -9.06
N ASN A 251 -79.04 -51.63 -8.79
CA ASN A 251 -78.69 -53.04 -9.03
C ASN A 251 -79.55 -53.97 -8.14
N VAL A 252 -79.64 -53.66 -6.84
CA VAL A 252 -80.50 -54.38 -5.89
C VAL A 252 -81.97 -54.35 -6.31
N SER A 253 -82.48 -53.18 -6.73
CA SER A 253 -83.85 -53.04 -7.23
C SER A 253 -84.08 -53.89 -8.48
N SER A 254 -83.16 -53.84 -9.45
CA SER A 254 -83.24 -54.62 -10.69
C SER A 254 -83.20 -56.13 -10.43
N SER A 255 -82.36 -56.58 -9.49
CA SER A 255 -82.32 -57.97 -9.03
C SER A 255 -83.64 -58.41 -8.41
N ASN A 256 -84.28 -57.54 -7.61
CA ASN A 256 -85.59 -57.82 -7.03
C ASN A 256 -86.69 -57.88 -8.09
N ILE A 257 -86.68 -57.00 -9.09
CA ILE A 257 -87.62 -57.06 -10.21
C ILE A 257 -87.41 -58.37 -11.00
N SER A 258 -86.16 -58.79 -11.26
CA SER A 258 -85.86 -60.07 -11.92
C SER A 258 -86.49 -61.26 -11.17
N LYS A 259 -86.40 -61.30 -9.83
CA LYS A 259 -87.06 -62.32 -9.00
C LYS A 259 -88.58 -62.29 -9.15
N ILE A 260 -89.20 -61.11 -9.20
CA ILE A 260 -90.66 -60.96 -9.40
C ILE A 260 -91.06 -61.48 -10.78
N ILE A 261 -90.34 -61.11 -11.84
CA ILE A 261 -90.61 -61.58 -13.20
C ILE A 261 -90.50 -63.10 -13.31
N LYS A 262 -89.53 -63.71 -12.62
CA LYS A 262 -89.42 -65.17 -12.55
C LYS A 262 -90.67 -65.83 -11.92
N VAL A 263 -91.21 -65.24 -10.86
CA VAL A 263 -92.48 -65.71 -10.27
C VAL A 263 -93.64 -65.55 -11.25
N ILE A 264 -93.68 -64.47 -12.05
CA ILE A 264 -94.70 -64.27 -13.09
C ILE A 264 -94.59 -65.32 -14.19
N ASP A 265 -93.38 -65.67 -14.62
CA ASP A 265 -93.14 -66.75 -15.59
C ASP A 265 -93.60 -68.11 -15.04
N ASP A 266 -93.29 -68.40 -13.77
CA ASP A 266 -93.78 -69.61 -13.08
C ASP A 266 -95.31 -69.65 -13.03
N ILE A 267 -95.97 -68.51 -12.74
CA ILE A 267 -97.44 -68.40 -12.76
C ILE A 267 -97.99 -68.62 -14.18
N ALA A 268 -97.35 -68.06 -15.21
CA ALA A 268 -97.75 -68.25 -16.60
C ALA A 268 -97.63 -69.74 -17.00
N PHE A 269 -96.54 -70.40 -16.61
CA PHE A 269 -96.35 -71.84 -16.83
C PHE A 269 -97.40 -72.69 -16.12
N GLN A 270 -97.69 -72.41 -14.84
CA GLN A 270 -98.74 -73.09 -14.09
C GLN A 270 -100.12 -72.88 -14.71
N THR A 271 -100.41 -71.65 -15.16
CA THR A 271 -101.67 -71.31 -15.85
C THR A 271 -101.81 -72.05 -17.17
N ASN A 272 -100.73 -72.17 -17.94
CA ASN A 272 -100.68 -72.96 -19.18
C ASN A 272 -100.96 -74.44 -18.92
N MET A 273 -100.38 -75.02 -17.86
CA MET A 273 -100.62 -76.41 -17.46
C MET A 273 -102.06 -76.65 -16.98
N LEU A 274 -102.64 -75.71 -16.22
CA LEU A 274 -104.04 -75.75 -15.79
C LEU A 274 -104.99 -75.66 -17.01
N ALA A 275 -104.69 -74.78 -17.96
CA ALA A 275 -105.44 -74.63 -19.20
C ALA A 275 -105.38 -75.89 -20.07
N LEU A 276 -104.21 -76.53 -20.16
CA LEU A 276 -104.05 -77.81 -20.85
C LEU A 276 -104.90 -78.91 -20.20
N ASN A 277 -104.87 -79.02 -18.87
CA ASN A 277 -105.70 -79.98 -18.13
C ASN A 277 -107.20 -79.70 -18.35
N ALA A 278 -107.61 -78.44 -18.34
CA ALA A 278 -108.98 -78.05 -18.63
C ALA A 278 -109.40 -78.36 -20.07
N ALA A 279 -108.52 -78.17 -21.06
CA ALA A 279 -108.77 -78.52 -22.46
C ALA A 279 -108.91 -80.04 -22.65
N VAL A 280 -108.09 -80.85 -21.96
CA VAL A 280 -108.19 -82.31 -21.95
C VAL A 280 -109.52 -82.77 -21.34
N GLU A 281 -109.92 -82.22 -20.19
CA GLU A 281 -111.19 -82.61 -19.55
C GLU A 281 -112.41 -82.11 -20.36
N ALA A 282 -112.30 -80.96 -21.04
CA ALA A 282 -113.31 -80.48 -21.97
C ALA A 282 -113.44 -81.38 -23.21
N ALA A 283 -112.33 -81.91 -23.75
CA ALA A 283 -112.34 -82.91 -24.82
C ALA A 283 -112.97 -84.23 -24.35
N ARG A 284 -112.73 -84.61 -23.09
CA ARG A 284 -113.31 -85.81 -22.45
C ARG A 284 -114.84 -85.71 -22.25
N ALA A 285 -115.36 -84.51 -22.00
CA ALA A 285 -116.80 -84.23 -21.84
C ALA A 285 -117.59 -84.14 -23.17
N GLY A 286 -116.93 -84.29 -24.33
CA GLY A 286 -117.57 -84.37 -25.65
C GLY A 286 -118.37 -83.12 -26.04
N GLN A 287 -119.65 -83.28 -26.43
CA GLN A 287 -120.49 -82.16 -26.91
C GLN A 287 -120.78 -81.11 -25.83
N HIS A 288 -120.83 -81.49 -24.55
CA HIS A 288 -121.09 -80.57 -23.42
C HIS A 288 -119.86 -79.74 -23.02
N GLY A 289 -118.65 -80.14 -23.42
CA GLY A 289 -117.40 -79.47 -23.10
C GLY A 289 -116.95 -78.41 -24.10
N LYS A 290 -117.63 -78.24 -25.24
CA LYS A 290 -117.20 -77.35 -26.34
C LYS A 290 -116.98 -75.89 -25.92
N GLY A 291 -117.86 -75.33 -25.08
CA GLY A 291 -117.69 -73.96 -24.56
C GLY A 291 -116.50 -73.83 -23.60
N PHE A 292 -116.28 -74.83 -22.74
CA PHE A 292 -115.12 -74.89 -21.85
C PHE A 292 -113.80 -75.10 -22.60
N ALA A 293 -113.81 -75.87 -23.70
CA ALA A 293 -112.63 -76.08 -24.54
C ALA A 293 -112.12 -74.78 -25.17
N VAL A 294 -113.03 -73.90 -25.62
CA VAL A 294 -112.65 -72.59 -26.19
C VAL A 294 -112.05 -71.68 -25.11
N VAL A 295 -112.64 -71.64 -23.91
CA VAL A 295 -112.09 -70.86 -22.79
C VAL A 295 -110.72 -71.40 -22.38
N ALA A 296 -110.55 -72.72 -22.30
CA ALA A 296 -109.27 -73.35 -21.99
C ALA A 296 -108.18 -73.03 -23.03
N GLU A 297 -108.52 -73.04 -24.33
CA GLU A 297 -107.58 -72.65 -25.38
C GLU A 297 -107.22 -71.16 -25.31
N GLU A 298 -108.17 -70.28 -25.00
CA GLU A 298 -107.90 -68.84 -24.83
C GLU A 298 -107.02 -68.56 -23.61
N VAL A 299 -107.26 -69.25 -22.48
CA VAL A 299 -106.41 -69.15 -21.28
C VAL A 299 -105.00 -69.70 -21.56
N LYS A 300 -104.88 -70.78 -22.33
CA LYS A 300 -103.58 -71.33 -22.76
C LYS A 300 -102.81 -70.32 -23.60
N ASN A 301 -103.49 -69.66 -24.54
CA ASN A 301 -102.89 -68.66 -25.42
C ASN A 301 -102.49 -67.40 -24.64
N LEU A 302 -103.30 -66.96 -23.67
CA LEU A 302 -102.96 -65.86 -22.76
C LEU A 302 -101.75 -66.21 -21.88
N ALA A 303 -101.68 -67.43 -21.35
CA ALA A 303 -100.54 -67.89 -20.55
C ALA A 303 -99.24 -67.92 -21.36
N ALA A 304 -99.29 -68.39 -22.62
CA ALA A 304 -98.14 -68.35 -23.53
C ALA A 304 -97.69 -66.91 -23.86
N ARG A 305 -98.64 -65.98 -24.03
CA ARG A 305 -98.33 -64.55 -24.20
C ARG A 305 -97.70 -63.94 -22.96
N SER A 306 -98.19 -64.28 -21.77
CA SER A 306 -97.62 -63.81 -20.49
C SER A 306 -96.20 -64.34 -20.28
N ALA A 307 -95.94 -65.61 -20.58
CA ALA A 307 -94.58 -66.19 -20.51
C ALA A 307 -93.61 -65.49 -21.47
N ASN A 308 -94.03 -65.24 -22.72
CA ASN A 308 -93.21 -64.50 -23.68
C ASN A 308 -92.91 -63.07 -23.20
N ALA A 309 -93.90 -62.36 -22.65
CA ALA A 309 -93.71 -61.02 -22.09
C ALA A 309 -92.80 -61.02 -20.85
N ALA A 310 -92.91 -62.04 -19.99
CA ALA A 310 -92.02 -62.22 -18.84
C ALA A 310 -90.57 -62.47 -19.29
N LYS A 311 -90.37 -63.30 -20.32
CA LYS A 311 -89.05 -63.53 -20.93
C LYS A 311 -88.42 -62.25 -21.49
N GLU A 312 -89.17 -61.49 -22.29
CA GLU A 312 -88.70 -60.23 -22.88
C GLU A 312 -88.37 -59.19 -21.79
N THR A 313 -89.17 -59.14 -20.71
CA THR A 313 -88.88 -58.30 -19.55
C THR A 313 -87.63 -58.76 -18.80
N THR A 314 -87.40 -60.07 -18.71
CA THR A 314 -86.20 -60.64 -18.08
C THR A 314 -84.94 -60.23 -18.85
N GLU A 315 -84.95 -60.35 -20.18
CA GLU A 315 -83.85 -59.91 -21.05
C GLU A 315 -83.57 -58.40 -20.87
N MET A 316 -84.61 -57.56 -20.77
CA MET A 316 -84.44 -56.12 -20.50
C MET A 316 -83.85 -55.83 -19.11
N ILE A 317 -84.24 -56.58 -18.08
CA ILE A 317 -83.72 -56.41 -16.72
C ILE A 317 -82.26 -56.86 -16.64
N GLU A 318 -81.91 -58.01 -17.23
CA GLU A 318 -80.53 -58.48 -17.31
C GLU A 318 -79.64 -57.45 -18.02
N GLY A 319 -80.10 -56.90 -19.15
CA GLY A 319 -79.38 -55.83 -19.83
C GLY A 319 -79.29 -54.53 -19.02
N SER A 320 -80.24 -54.26 -18.12
CA SER A 320 -80.19 -53.10 -17.21
C SER A 320 -79.19 -53.32 -16.07
N ILE A 321 -79.12 -54.54 -15.53
CA ILE A 321 -78.11 -54.92 -14.53
C ILE A 321 -76.72 -54.77 -15.13
N GLU A 322 -76.48 -55.33 -16.33
CA GLU A 322 -75.18 -55.26 -17.01
C GLU A 322 -74.73 -53.81 -17.26
N LYS A 323 -75.63 -52.94 -17.74
CA LYS A 323 -75.33 -51.52 -17.95
C LYS A 323 -75.07 -50.76 -16.64
N THR A 324 -75.80 -51.10 -15.57
CA THR A 324 -75.60 -50.49 -14.26
C THR A 324 -74.26 -50.92 -13.66
N GLU A 325 -73.90 -52.20 -13.79
CA GLU A 325 -72.60 -52.74 -13.38
C GLU A 325 -71.45 -52.02 -14.10
N ALA A 326 -71.56 -51.84 -15.42
CA ALA A 326 -70.60 -51.08 -16.20
C ALA A 326 -70.51 -49.61 -15.73
N GLY A 327 -71.66 -48.99 -15.42
CA GLY A 327 -71.72 -47.64 -14.83
C GLY A 327 -71.04 -47.53 -13.47
N THR A 328 -71.23 -48.52 -12.60
CA THR A 328 -70.57 -48.62 -11.29
C THR A 328 -69.05 -48.70 -11.44
N VAL A 329 -68.55 -49.50 -12.39
CA VAL A 329 -67.10 -49.60 -12.65
C VAL A 329 -66.54 -48.26 -13.12
N ILE A 330 -67.22 -47.55 -14.03
CA ILE A 330 -66.80 -46.23 -14.50
C ILE A 330 -66.76 -45.23 -13.33
N ALA A 331 -67.85 -45.13 -12.56
CA ALA A 331 -67.94 -44.22 -11.42
C ALA A 331 -66.87 -44.50 -10.36
N LYS A 332 -66.58 -45.78 -10.10
CA LYS A 332 -65.51 -46.20 -9.18
C LYS A 332 -64.14 -45.74 -9.68
N ASN A 333 -63.83 -46.00 -10.95
CA ASN A 333 -62.58 -45.54 -11.56
C ASN A 333 -62.44 -44.01 -11.52
N THR A 334 -63.53 -43.28 -11.74
CA THR A 334 -63.55 -41.82 -11.62
C THR A 334 -63.30 -41.36 -10.18
N SER A 335 -63.91 -42.01 -9.19
CA SER A 335 -63.67 -41.74 -7.76
C SER A 335 -62.20 -41.98 -7.37
N GLU A 336 -61.60 -43.07 -7.84
CA GLU A 336 -60.17 -43.35 -7.63
C GLU A 336 -59.27 -42.28 -8.29
N ALA A 337 -59.62 -41.81 -9.49
CA ALA A 337 -58.90 -40.73 -10.15
C ALA A 337 -59.01 -39.40 -9.39
N LEU A 338 -60.18 -39.07 -8.85
CA LEU A 338 -60.38 -37.87 -8.02
C LEU A 338 -59.54 -37.92 -6.74
N ASN A 339 -59.47 -39.06 -6.06
CA ASN A 339 -58.60 -39.24 -4.89
C ASN A 339 -57.11 -39.02 -5.24
N LYS A 340 -56.67 -39.49 -6.41
CA LYS A 340 -55.30 -39.21 -6.91
C LYS A 340 -55.09 -37.72 -7.20
N ILE A 341 -56.12 -37.00 -7.66
CA ILE A 341 -56.05 -35.55 -7.89
C ILE A 341 -55.90 -34.83 -6.54
N VAL A 342 -56.69 -35.17 -5.53
CA VAL A 342 -56.58 -34.58 -4.18
C VAL A 342 -55.15 -34.73 -3.63
N SER A 343 -54.60 -35.95 -3.66
CA SER A 343 -53.22 -36.20 -3.21
C SER A 343 -52.16 -35.44 -4.01
N GLN A 344 -52.37 -35.24 -5.32
CA GLN A 344 -51.45 -34.45 -6.15
C GLN A 344 -51.54 -32.95 -5.82
N ILE A 345 -52.73 -32.42 -5.57
CA ILE A 345 -52.91 -31.03 -5.16
C ILE A 345 -52.24 -30.74 -3.81
N GLU A 346 -52.26 -31.69 -2.87
CA GLU A 346 -51.52 -31.55 -1.61
C GLU A 346 -50.01 -31.36 -1.85
N LYS A 347 -49.42 -32.15 -2.74
CA LYS A 347 -48.01 -32.00 -3.12
C LYS A 347 -47.74 -30.67 -3.81
N VAL A 348 -48.66 -30.19 -4.65
CA VAL A 348 -48.55 -28.86 -5.27
C VAL A 348 -48.57 -27.77 -4.20
N ALA A 349 -49.49 -27.82 -3.24
CA ALA A 349 -49.56 -26.85 -2.14
C ALA A 349 -48.26 -26.86 -1.31
N GLU A 350 -47.69 -28.03 -1.01
CA GLU A 350 -46.40 -28.14 -0.33
C GLU A 350 -45.25 -27.47 -1.11
N LEU A 351 -45.15 -27.73 -2.41
CA LEU A 351 -44.13 -27.12 -3.27
C LEU A 351 -44.29 -25.60 -3.35
N VAL A 352 -45.53 -25.11 -3.48
CA VAL A 352 -45.84 -23.69 -3.52
C VAL A 352 -45.48 -23.01 -2.19
N ASN A 353 -45.78 -23.65 -1.05
CA ASN A 353 -45.36 -23.17 0.25
C ASN A 353 -43.84 -23.08 0.36
N ASN A 354 -43.10 -24.09 -0.13
CA ASN A 354 -41.64 -24.05 -0.15
C ASN A 354 -41.10 -22.90 -1.02
N ILE A 355 -41.73 -22.59 -2.16
CA ILE A 355 -41.38 -21.41 -2.98
C ILE A 355 -41.60 -20.12 -2.21
N SER A 356 -42.71 -19.99 -1.49
CA SER A 356 -43.01 -18.80 -0.67
C SER A 356 -41.98 -18.59 0.44
N VAL A 357 -41.66 -19.65 1.19
CA VAL A 357 -40.61 -19.62 2.23
C VAL A 357 -39.25 -19.26 1.64
N ALA A 358 -38.84 -19.91 0.54
CA ALA A 358 -37.58 -19.62 -0.13
C ALA A 358 -37.52 -18.19 -0.67
N SER A 359 -38.62 -17.68 -1.22
CA SER A 359 -38.70 -16.29 -1.70
C SER A 359 -38.58 -15.29 -0.54
N LYS A 360 -39.13 -15.62 0.64
CA LYS A 360 -38.98 -14.77 1.83
C LYS A 360 -37.57 -14.78 2.41
N GLU A 361 -36.89 -15.90 2.32
CA GLU A 361 -35.46 -16.00 2.68
C GLU A 361 -34.58 -15.23 1.68
N GLN A 362 -34.88 -15.32 0.38
CA GLN A 362 -34.22 -14.52 -0.65
C GLN A 362 -34.40 -13.01 -0.42
N ASP A 363 -35.61 -12.55 -0.07
CA ASP A 363 -35.90 -11.15 0.29
C ASP A 363 -34.97 -10.66 1.42
N THR A 364 -34.79 -11.50 2.44
CA THR A 364 -33.87 -11.21 3.56
C THR A 364 -32.41 -11.18 3.10
N GLY A 365 -31.98 -12.15 2.30
CA GLY A 365 -30.62 -12.20 1.74
C GLY A 365 -30.31 -11.01 0.83
N ILE A 366 -31.28 -10.58 0.02
CA ILE A 366 -31.18 -9.40 -0.83
C ILE A 366 -31.00 -8.13 0.01
N SER A 367 -31.73 -7.99 1.11
CA SER A 367 -31.55 -6.87 2.04
C SER A 367 -30.12 -6.81 2.61
N GLN A 368 -29.54 -7.96 2.96
CA GLN A 368 -28.14 -8.05 3.41
C GLN A 368 -27.15 -7.69 2.31
N ILE A 369 -27.38 -8.16 1.07
CA ILE A 369 -26.54 -7.79 -0.08
C ILE A 369 -26.59 -6.29 -0.31
N ASN A 370 -27.78 -5.67 -0.25
CA ASN A 370 -27.93 -4.22 -0.40
C ASN A 370 -27.13 -3.43 0.66
N GLN A 371 -27.17 -3.87 1.93
CA GLN A 371 -26.32 -3.30 2.98
C GLN A 371 -24.82 -3.46 2.67
N GLY A 372 -24.41 -4.62 2.18
CA GLY A 372 -23.03 -4.88 1.74
C GLY A 372 -22.60 -3.94 0.60
N ILE A 373 -23.47 -3.73 -0.39
CA ILE A 373 -23.22 -2.79 -1.49
C ILE A 373 -23.04 -1.36 -0.97
N MET A 374 -23.87 -0.91 -0.01
CA MET A 374 -23.69 0.42 0.60
C MET A 374 -22.34 0.56 1.32
N GLN A 375 -21.88 -0.49 2.01
CA GLN A 375 -20.57 -0.48 2.65
C GLN A 375 -19.42 -0.41 1.64
N VAL A 376 -19.51 -1.19 0.55
CA VAL A 376 -18.52 -1.13 -0.53
C VAL A 376 -18.53 0.25 -1.19
N SER A 377 -19.71 0.85 -1.42
CA SER A 377 -19.84 2.21 -1.96
C SER A 377 -19.12 3.25 -1.08
N GLN A 378 -19.26 3.15 0.25
CA GLN A 378 -18.55 4.01 1.19
C GLN A 378 -17.02 3.85 1.09
N VAL A 379 -16.54 2.62 0.95
CA VAL A 379 -15.10 2.34 0.76
C VAL A 379 -14.61 2.91 -0.58
N VAL A 380 -15.39 2.79 -1.65
CA VAL A 380 -15.05 3.36 -2.96
C VAL A 380 -14.94 4.90 -2.90
N GLN A 381 -15.89 5.57 -2.23
CA GLN A 381 -15.78 7.02 -2.00
C GLN A 381 -14.55 7.39 -1.17
N THR A 382 -14.26 6.61 -0.13
CA THR A 382 -13.08 6.82 0.71
C THR A 382 -11.80 6.63 -0.08
N ASN A 383 -11.73 5.63 -0.96
CA ASN A 383 -10.60 5.41 -1.85
C ASN A 383 -10.40 6.56 -2.82
N SER A 384 -11.47 7.11 -3.39
CA SER A 384 -11.41 8.28 -4.28
C SER A 384 -10.84 9.50 -3.54
N ALA A 385 -11.41 9.83 -2.37
CA ALA A 385 -10.93 10.95 -1.54
C ALA A 385 -9.48 10.76 -1.09
N THR A 386 -9.12 9.57 -0.61
CA THR A 386 -7.75 9.25 -0.17
C THR A 386 -6.76 9.29 -1.34
N SER A 387 -7.20 8.92 -2.55
CA SER A 387 -6.39 9.00 -3.76
C SER A 387 -6.12 10.46 -4.15
N GLU A 388 -7.14 11.32 -4.11
CA GLU A 388 -6.97 12.75 -4.34
C GLU A 388 -6.02 13.38 -3.31
N GLU A 389 -6.19 13.09 -2.02
CA GLU A 389 -5.29 13.56 -0.97
C GLU A 389 -3.86 13.04 -1.14
N SER A 390 -3.70 11.77 -1.53
CA SER A 390 -2.38 11.15 -1.75
C SER A 390 -1.66 11.74 -2.96
N ALA A 391 -2.39 12.07 -4.03
CA ALA A 391 -1.84 12.77 -5.19
C ALA A 391 -1.38 14.18 -4.79
N ALA A 392 -2.19 14.94 -4.06
CA ALA A 392 -1.83 16.27 -3.58
C ALA A 392 -0.61 16.26 -2.63
N ALA A 393 -0.59 15.33 -1.67
CA ALA A 393 0.57 15.16 -0.77
C ALA A 393 1.83 14.77 -1.54
N SER A 394 1.70 13.98 -2.60
CA SER A 394 2.81 13.62 -3.48
C SER A 394 3.33 14.80 -4.28
N GLU A 395 2.46 15.67 -4.79
CA GLU A 395 2.87 16.92 -5.44
C GLU A 395 3.64 17.82 -4.46
N GLU A 396 3.18 17.94 -3.21
CA GLU A 396 3.88 18.70 -2.17
C GLU A 396 5.26 18.09 -1.86
N LEU A 397 5.36 16.77 -1.66
CA LEU A 397 6.63 16.08 -1.42
C LEU A 397 7.61 16.25 -2.59
N SER A 398 7.11 16.20 -3.83
CA SER A 398 7.92 16.45 -5.02
C SER A 398 8.47 17.88 -5.03
N GLY A 399 7.63 18.87 -4.69
CA GLY A 399 8.05 20.26 -4.53
C GLY A 399 9.06 20.47 -3.40
N GLN A 400 8.89 19.83 -2.25
CA GLN A 400 9.83 19.88 -1.13
C GLN A 400 11.19 19.27 -1.49
N ALA A 401 11.19 18.15 -2.20
CA ALA A 401 12.40 17.52 -2.72
C ALA A 401 13.13 18.41 -3.74
N GLU A 402 12.38 19.10 -4.61
CA GLU A 402 12.95 20.06 -5.56
C GLU A 402 13.57 21.27 -4.83
N MET A 403 12.91 21.81 -3.81
CA MET A 403 13.46 22.88 -2.97
C MET A 403 14.75 22.46 -2.25
N LEU A 404 14.79 21.25 -1.69
CA LEU A 404 16.01 20.68 -1.09
C LEU A 404 17.13 20.60 -2.11
N ARG A 405 16.83 20.14 -3.33
CA ARG A 405 17.81 20.05 -4.41
C ARG A 405 18.32 21.45 -4.81
N ASP A 406 17.45 22.45 -4.90
CA ASP A 406 17.85 23.83 -5.18
C ASP A 406 18.76 24.40 -4.08
N MET A 407 18.44 24.13 -2.81
CA MET A 407 19.30 24.55 -1.69
C MET A 407 20.69 23.88 -1.73
N VAL A 408 20.77 22.60 -2.09
CA VAL A 408 22.06 21.90 -2.25
C VAL A 408 22.81 22.36 -3.50
N ASN A 409 22.12 22.69 -4.59
CA ASN A 409 22.73 23.20 -5.83
C ASN A 409 23.46 24.55 -5.63
N ARG A 410 23.18 25.28 -4.55
CA ARG A 410 23.97 26.46 -4.17
C ARG A 410 25.40 26.10 -3.77
N PHE A 411 25.63 24.85 -3.33
CA PHE A 411 26.96 24.33 -3.03
C PHE A 411 27.60 23.73 -4.28
N LYS A 412 28.83 24.16 -4.59
CA LYS A 412 29.65 23.54 -5.63
C LYS A 412 30.30 22.29 -5.05
N LEU A 413 29.70 21.14 -5.33
CA LEU A 413 30.22 19.85 -4.89
C LEU A 413 31.32 19.37 -5.83
N LYS A 414 32.27 18.63 -5.27
CA LYS A 414 33.29 17.95 -6.05
C LYS A 414 32.62 16.86 -6.87
N GLU A 415 32.76 16.89 -8.19
CA GLU A 415 32.25 15.82 -9.04
C GLU A 415 32.94 14.50 -8.64
N ASN A 416 32.19 13.63 -7.96
CA ASN A 416 32.62 12.26 -7.73
C ASN A 416 32.58 11.53 -9.07
N ALA A 417 33.71 11.54 -9.79
CA ALA A 417 33.91 10.80 -11.04
C ALA A 417 33.63 9.29 -10.92
N GLY A 418 33.52 8.76 -9.69
CA GLY A 418 33.16 7.37 -9.41
C GLY A 418 31.65 7.04 -9.40
N SER A 419 30.76 8.03 -9.32
CA SER A 419 29.30 7.76 -9.16
C SER A 419 28.51 7.81 -10.47
N ARG A 420 28.99 8.53 -11.50
CA ARG A 420 28.35 8.51 -12.84
C ARG A 420 28.43 7.15 -13.55
N ASN A 421 29.41 6.31 -13.19
CA ASN A 421 29.58 4.99 -13.83
C ASN A 421 28.71 3.87 -13.24
N LYS A 422 28.11 4.04 -12.05
CA LYS A 422 27.27 2.99 -11.43
C LYS A 422 25.77 3.13 -11.71
N GLN A 423 25.30 4.29 -12.16
CA GLN A 423 23.90 4.46 -12.56
C GLN A 423 23.62 3.95 -13.99
N ASN A 424 24.65 3.65 -14.78
CA ASN A 424 24.52 3.16 -16.16
C ASN A 424 24.84 1.66 -16.32
N GLU A 425 25.17 0.96 -15.23
CA GLU A 425 25.22 -0.50 -15.22
C GLU A 425 23.80 -0.99 -14.92
N LEU A 426 23.08 -1.38 -15.98
CA LEU A 426 21.85 -2.16 -15.85
C LEU A 426 22.11 -3.28 -14.83
N ASN A 427 21.24 -3.38 -13.81
CA ASN A 427 21.32 -4.40 -12.78
C ASN A 427 21.57 -5.78 -13.44
N PRO A 428 22.60 -6.54 -13.04
CA PRO A 428 22.92 -7.83 -13.65
C PRO A 428 21.75 -8.81 -13.63
N GLU A 429 20.80 -8.68 -12.69
CA GLU A 429 19.54 -9.45 -12.72
C GLU A 429 18.59 -9.02 -13.86
N VAL A 430 18.54 -7.72 -14.19
CA VAL A 430 17.76 -7.20 -15.32
C VAL A 430 18.40 -7.62 -16.64
N ILE A 431 19.73 -7.60 -16.75
CA ILE A 431 20.44 -8.14 -17.92
C ILE A 431 20.16 -9.63 -18.06
N ARG A 432 20.25 -10.41 -16.97
CA ARG A 432 19.98 -11.85 -16.97
C ARG A 432 18.51 -12.17 -17.23
N MET A 433 17.58 -11.31 -16.80
CA MET A 433 16.16 -11.41 -17.11
C MET A 433 15.90 -11.11 -18.59
N LEU A 434 16.54 -10.08 -19.15
CA LEU A 434 16.48 -9.77 -20.58
C LEU A 434 17.12 -10.86 -21.45
N GLU A 435 18.23 -11.47 -21.01
CA GLU A 435 18.84 -12.66 -21.64
C GLU A 435 17.92 -13.89 -21.54
N ASN A 436 17.28 -14.11 -20.39
CA ASN A 436 16.31 -15.19 -20.23
C ASN A 436 15.04 -14.97 -21.07
N MET A 437 14.62 -13.71 -21.24
CA MET A 437 13.50 -13.33 -22.10
C MET A 437 13.85 -13.44 -23.58
N SER A 438 15.06 -13.05 -23.98
CA SER A 438 15.54 -13.23 -25.36
C SER A 438 15.76 -14.70 -25.70
N ALA A 439 16.29 -15.51 -24.77
CA ALA A 439 16.42 -16.95 -24.90
C ALA A 439 15.04 -17.65 -24.96
N LYS A 440 14.05 -17.20 -24.18
CA LYS A 440 12.66 -17.68 -24.31
C LYS A 440 12.01 -17.27 -25.62
N ALA A 441 12.28 -16.06 -26.12
CA ALA A 441 11.77 -15.60 -27.41
C ALA A 441 12.38 -16.38 -28.58
N GLN A 442 13.68 -16.71 -28.51
CA GLN A 442 14.34 -17.58 -29.49
C GLN A 442 13.82 -19.02 -29.42
N ASN A 443 13.64 -19.59 -28.22
CA ASN A 443 13.06 -20.94 -28.08
C ASN A 443 11.57 -21.00 -28.52
N GLY A 444 10.80 -19.93 -28.30
CA GLY A 444 9.43 -19.80 -28.80
C GLY A 444 9.36 -19.68 -30.32
N ALA A 445 10.32 -18.99 -30.95
CA ALA A 445 10.42 -18.88 -32.40
C ALA A 445 10.80 -20.23 -33.06
N VAL A 446 11.74 -20.98 -32.46
CA VAL A 446 12.15 -22.32 -32.94
C VAL A 446 11.02 -23.35 -32.75
N ALA A 447 10.23 -23.24 -31.67
CA ALA A 447 9.04 -24.08 -31.46
C ALA A 447 7.91 -23.75 -32.46
N ALA A 448 7.72 -22.47 -32.80
CA ALA A 448 6.74 -22.04 -33.81
C ALA A 448 7.16 -22.44 -35.24
N GLU A 449 8.45 -22.51 -35.53
CA GLU A 449 8.99 -22.96 -36.82
C GLU A 449 8.89 -24.49 -36.98
N ASN A 450 9.15 -25.26 -35.92
CA ASN A 450 8.94 -26.71 -35.90
C ASN A 450 7.44 -27.09 -35.98
N ALA A 451 6.54 -26.31 -35.38
CA ALA A 451 5.10 -26.54 -35.48
C ALA A 451 4.55 -26.27 -36.90
N ARG A 452 5.16 -25.33 -37.64
CA ARG A 452 4.82 -25.06 -39.05
C ARG A 452 5.30 -26.15 -40.01
N GLN A 453 6.41 -26.84 -39.70
CA GLN A 453 6.88 -27.97 -40.53
C GLN A 453 6.07 -29.26 -40.32
N MET A 454 5.39 -29.43 -39.18
CA MET A 454 4.50 -30.58 -38.93
C MET A 454 3.10 -30.44 -39.56
N THR A 455 2.73 -29.27 -40.09
CA THR A 455 1.40 -29.01 -40.66
C THR A 455 1.29 -29.25 -42.17
N GLU A 456 2.38 -29.60 -42.86
CA GLU A 456 2.38 -29.99 -44.27
C GLU A 456 2.60 -31.51 -44.44
N ALA A 457 1.62 -32.31 -44.02
CA ALA A 457 1.45 -33.69 -44.49
C ALA A 457 -0.06 -33.98 -44.70
N PRO A 458 -0.47 -34.60 -45.83
CA PRO A 458 -1.88 -34.66 -46.18
C PRO A 458 -2.57 -35.85 -45.50
N GLY A 459 -3.67 -35.58 -44.78
CA GLY A 459 -4.72 -36.57 -44.53
C GLY A 459 -5.27 -36.65 -43.11
N ALA A 460 -6.40 -35.97 -42.88
CA ALA A 460 -7.64 -36.55 -42.32
C ALA A 460 -8.61 -35.41 -42.00
N ARG A 461 -9.60 -35.19 -42.87
CA ARG A 461 -10.76 -34.33 -42.58
C ARG A 461 -11.62 -35.04 -41.53
N ILE A 462 -11.72 -34.48 -40.33
CA ILE A 462 -12.82 -34.79 -39.40
C ILE A 462 -13.87 -33.70 -39.61
N SER A 463 -14.98 -34.09 -40.23
CA SER A 463 -16.17 -33.24 -40.40
C SER A 463 -17.03 -33.41 -39.16
N LEU A 464 -17.13 -32.38 -38.32
CA LEU A 464 -18.11 -32.33 -37.24
C LEU A 464 -19.43 -31.83 -37.84
N ASN A 465 -20.47 -32.66 -37.78
CA ASN A 465 -21.83 -32.32 -38.18
C ASN A 465 -22.68 -32.23 -36.89
N ASP A 466 -23.53 -31.20 -36.80
CA ASP A 466 -24.28 -30.77 -35.61
C ASP A 466 -25.41 -31.73 -35.19
N MET A 467 -25.09 -32.95 -34.76
CA MET A 467 -26.11 -33.87 -34.19
C MET A 467 -25.79 -34.47 -32.81
N ASP A 468 -24.66 -34.15 -32.18
CA ASP A 468 -24.31 -34.69 -30.85
C ASP A 468 -24.31 -33.62 -29.75
N PHE A 469 -25.43 -32.91 -29.60
CA PHE A 469 -25.73 -32.13 -28.40
C PHE A 469 -26.76 -32.88 -27.54
N GLY A 470 -26.41 -33.26 -26.31
CA GLY A 470 -27.39 -33.65 -25.28
C GLY A 470 -27.32 -35.07 -24.71
N LYS A 471 -26.12 -35.60 -24.41
CA LYS A 471 -26.00 -36.69 -23.43
C LYS A 471 -24.76 -36.53 -22.57
N TYR A 472 -24.89 -35.82 -21.46
CA TYR A 472 -24.35 -36.17 -20.15
C TYR A 472 -25.21 -35.54 -19.07
#